data_AF-A0A6B3HE28-F1
#
_entry.id   AF-A0A6B3HE28-F1
#
_cell.length_a   1.000
_cell.length_b   1.000
_cell.length_c   1.000
_cell.angle_alpha   90.00
_cell.angle_beta   90.00
_cell.angle_gamma   90.00
#
_symmetry.space_group_name_H-M   'P 1'
#
loop_
_entity.id
_entity.type
_entity.pdbx_description
1 polymer ?
#
loop_
_entity_poly.entity_id
_entity_poly.type
_entity_poly.pdbx_seq_one_letter_code
_entity_poly.pdbx_strand_id
1 'polypeptide(L)'
;VVLGHMPLSAVYKASKMAVEGFTASLALELAPFGVQAKTVEPGACLTTNFAANATNGASLDELVPAPYAPWAKEAMGSFTGQDLFTEESDVAETVWRAVHDTTGQLRFPAGPDAVRLAQAK
;
A
#
# COMPACT_ATOMS: atom_id res chain seq x y z
N VAL A 1 1.38 -1.18 -0.89
CA VAL A 1 1.64 -2.32 0.05
C VAL A 1 1.29 -3.69 -0.52
N VAL A 2 0.07 -3.84 -1.05
CA VAL A 2 -0.36 -5.11 -1.68
C VAL A 2 0.41 -5.35 -2.99
N LEU A 3 0.59 -4.29 -3.78
CA LEU A 3 1.16 -4.33 -5.13
C LEU A 3 2.68 -4.62 -5.17
N GLY A 4 3.46 -4.13 -4.21
CA GLY A 4 4.94 -4.23 -4.23
C GLY A 4 5.51 -5.34 -3.34
N HIS A 5 6.75 -5.73 -3.58
CA HIS A 5 7.52 -6.56 -2.64
C HIS A 5 7.85 -5.73 -1.38
N MET A 6 7.47 -6.24 -0.20
CA MET A 6 7.69 -5.55 1.08
C MET A 6 8.29 -6.52 2.12
N PRO A 7 9.60 -6.82 2.00
CA PRO A 7 10.34 -7.51 3.07
C PRO A 7 10.29 -6.71 4.38
N LEU A 8 10.61 -7.35 5.51
CA LEU A 8 10.56 -6.78 6.87
C LEU A 8 9.17 -6.39 7.41
N SER A 9 8.12 -6.47 6.59
CA SER A 9 6.76 -6.08 6.98
C SER A 9 5.70 -7.16 6.69
N ALA A 10 6.05 -8.43 6.86
CA ALA A 10 5.19 -9.57 6.48
C ALA A 10 3.79 -9.51 7.12
N VAL A 11 3.71 -9.23 8.43
CA VAL A 11 2.43 -9.12 9.16
C VAL A 11 1.58 -7.97 8.63
N TYR A 12 2.21 -6.82 8.36
CA TYR A 12 1.54 -5.66 7.78
C TYR A 12 1.05 -5.93 6.36
N LYS A 13 1.86 -6.60 5.51
CA LYS A 13 1.43 -6.98 4.17
C LYS A 13 0.25 -7.96 4.22
N ALA A 14 0.31 -8.96 5.10
CA ALA A 14 -0.78 -9.91 5.28
C ALA A 14 -2.09 -9.21 5.69
N SER A 15 -2.03 -8.26 6.64
CA SER A 15 -3.23 -7.52 7.05
C SER A 15 -3.81 -6.65 5.94
N LYS A 16 -2.97 -6.01 5.12
CA LYS A 16 -3.44 -5.23 3.97
C LYS A 16 -3.97 -6.10 2.83
N MET A 17 -3.42 -7.30 2.62
CA MET A 17 -4.01 -8.28 1.69
C MET A 17 -5.37 -8.81 2.19
N ALA A 18 -5.55 -8.95 3.50
CA ALA A 18 -6.84 -9.34 4.06
C ALA A 18 -7.92 -8.30 3.79
N VAL A 19 -7.59 -6.99 3.85
CA VAL A 19 -8.51 -5.91 3.49
C VAL A 19 -8.94 -6.01 2.02
N GLU A 20 -8.02 -6.30 1.10
CA GLU A 20 -8.34 -6.52 -0.33
C GLU A 20 -9.32 -7.67 -0.55
N GLY A 21 -9.05 -8.82 0.09
CA GLY A 21 -9.93 -9.99 -0.01
C GLY A 21 -11.30 -9.72 0.60
N PHE A 22 -11.33 -9.07 1.76
CA PHE A 22 -12.57 -8.69 2.44
C PHE A 22 -13.41 -7.74 1.59
N THR A 23 -12.83 -6.65 1.08
CA THR A 23 -13.53 -5.67 0.25
C THR A 23 -14.06 -6.29 -1.04
N ALA A 24 -13.32 -7.21 -1.65
CA ALA A 24 -13.77 -7.91 -2.86
C ALA A 24 -15.02 -8.77 -2.62
N SER A 25 -15.07 -9.52 -1.52
CA SER A 25 -16.28 -10.29 -1.15
C SER A 25 -17.42 -9.36 -0.78
N LEU A 26 -17.16 -8.34 0.04
CA LEU A 26 -18.17 -7.39 0.49
C LEU A 26 -18.81 -6.64 -0.69
N ALA A 27 -18.04 -6.29 -1.72
CA ALA A 27 -18.57 -5.65 -2.91
C ALA A 27 -19.65 -6.50 -3.61
N LEU A 28 -19.49 -7.82 -3.65
CA LEU A 28 -20.47 -8.74 -4.23
C LEU A 28 -21.74 -8.83 -3.37
N GLU A 29 -21.58 -8.86 -2.05
CA GLU A 29 -22.69 -8.93 -1.09
C GLU A 29 -23.53 -7.64 -1.07
N LEU A 30 -22.90 -6.49 -1.28
CA LEU A 30 -23.53 -5.18 -1.26
C LEU A 30 -24.16 -4.77 -2.61
N ALA A 31 -23.70 -5.33 -3.72
CA ALA A 31 -24.18 -4.98 -5.06
C ALA A 31 -25.72 -5.08 -5.23
N PRO A 32 -26.44 -6.11 -4.72
CA PRO A 32 -27.90 -6.17 -4.81
C PRO A 32 -28.65 -5.02 -4.14
N PHE A 33 -27.99 -4.30 -3.22
CA PHE A 33 -28.56 -3.16 -2.50
C PHE A 33 -28.16 -1.81 -3.11
N GLY A 34 -27.46 -1.81 -4.26
CA GLY A 34 -26.98 -0.59 -4.89
C GLY A 34 -25.84 0.10 -4.14
N VAL A 35 -25.16 -0.61 -3.24
CA VAL A 35 -24.01 -0.10 -2.49
C VAL A 35 -22.72 -0.66 -3.09
N GLN A 36 -21.72 0.19 -3.29
CA GLN A 36 -20.42 -0.18 -3.85
C GLN A 36 -19.33 -0.17 -2.78
N ALA A 37 -18.47 -1.18 -2.81
CA ALA A 37 -17.23 -1.21 -2.04
C ALA A 37 -16.05 -1.35 -3.01
N LYS A 38 -15.02 -0.51 -2.84
CA LYS A 38 -13.85 -0.40 -3.72
C LYS A 38 -12.59 -0.24 -2.87
N THR A 39 -11.45 -0.68 -3.37
CA THR A 39 -10.16 -0.52 -2.68
C THR A 39 -9.29 0.50 -3.41
N VAL A 40 -8.80 1.49 -2.66
CA VAL A 40 -7.71 2.36 -3.10
C VAL A 40 -6.41 1.79 -2.56
N GLU A 41 -5.41 1.66 -3.42
CA GLU A 41 -4.13 1.00 -3.14
C GLU A 41 -2.97 2.03 -3.21
N PRO A 42 -2.67 2.75 -2.12
CA PRO A 42 -1.52 3.64 -2.09
C PRO A 42 -0.18 2.93 -2.28
N GLY A 43 0.71 3.61 -3.00
CA GLY A 43 2.13 3.28 -3.06
C GLY A 43 2.89 3.79 -1.85
N ALA A 44 4.19 3.99 -2.01
CA ALA A 44 5.10 4.46 -0.98
C ALA A 44 4.95 5.99 -0.80
N CYS A 45 4.22 6.40 0.24
CA CYS A 45 4.03 7.80 0.59
C CYS A 45 4.95 8.22 1.75
N LEU A 46 6.15 8.69 1.40
CA LEU A 46 7.23 9.00 2.36
C LEU A 46 7.09 10.36 3.05
N THR A 47 6.18 11.21 2.58
CA THR A 47 5.89 12.55 3.13
C THR A 47 5.00 12.51 4.38
N THR A 48 4.33 11.38 4.63
CA THR A 48 3.53 11.17 5.83
C THR A 48 4.35 10.68 7.03
N ASN A 49 3.84 10.86 8.24
CA ASN A 49 4.44 10.32 9.46
C ASN A 49 4.24 8.80 9.65
N PHE A 50 3.76 8.07 8.63
CA PHE A 50 3.41 6.65 8.77
C PHE A 50 4.60 5.78 9.22
N ALA A 51 5.76 5.93 8.58
CA ALA A 51 6.94 5.12 8.90
C ALA A 51 7.50 5.42 10.30
N ALA A 52 7.51 6.70 10.70
CA ALA A 52 7.91 7.12 12.04
C ALA A 52 6.98 6.53 13.12
N ASN A 53 5.67 6.57 12.87
CA ASN A 53 4.68 5.99 13.78
C ASN A 53 4.75 4.46 13.82
N ALA A 54 4.98 3.80 12.68
CA ALA A 54 5.07 2.34 12.59
C ALA A 54 6.25 1.76 13.38
N THR A 55 7.31 2.55 13.56
CA THR A 55 8.52 2.18 14.30
C THR A 55 8.53 2.71 15.73
N ASN A 56 7.52 3.50 16.15
CA ASN A 56 7.54 4.30 17.37
C ASN A 56 8.82 5.15 17.50
N GLY A 57 9.37 5.61 16.37
CA GLY A 57 10.64 6.35 16.31
C GLY A 57 11.91 5.52 16.53
N ALA A 58 11.82 4.19 16.66
CA ALA A 58 12.98 3.33 16.79
C ALA A 58 13.79 3.27 15.49
N SER A 59 15.12 3.23 15.62
CA SER A 59 16.04 3.04 14.53
C SER A 59 16.03 1.60 14.01
N LEU A 60 16.56 1.41 12.79
CA LEU A 60 16.70 0.07 12.21
C LEU A 60 17.54 -0.87 13.08
N ASP A 61 18.62 -0.35 13.67
CA ASP A 61 19.54 -1.14 14.50
C ASP A 61 18.88 -1.57 15.83
N GLU A 62 17.85 -0.86 16.31
CA GLU A 62 17.04 -1.26 17.47
C GLU A 62 15.97 -2.31 17.12
N LEU A 63 15.44 -2.25 15.90
CA LEU A 63 14.35 -3.12 15.45
C LEU A 63 14.83 -4.45 14.85
N VAL A 64 16.07 -4.49 14.36
CA VAL A 64 16.58 -5.64 13.59
C VAL A 64 17.70 -6.34 14.35
N PRO A 65 17.57 -7.66 14.61
CA PRO A 65 18.64 -8.45 15.19
C PRO A 65 19.93 -8.40 14.37
N ALA A 66 21.08 -8.34 15.05
CA ALA A 66 22.40 -8.19 14.41
C ALA A 66 22.69 -9.15 13.24
N PRO A 67 22.32 -10.45 13.29
CA PRO A 67 22.53 -11.37 12.16
C PRO A 67 21.78 -10.96 10.87
N TYR A 68 20.71 -10.18 11.00
CA TYR A 68 19.83 -9.78 9.90
C TYR A 68 20.08 -8.34 9.43
N ALA A 69 20.86 -7.57 10.19
CA ALA A 69 21.10 -6.15 9.93
C ALA A 69 21.69 -5.84 8.54
N PRO A 70 22.66 -6.60 7.99
CA PRO A 70 23.19 -6.33 6.65
C PRO A 70 22.10 -6.44 5.57
N TRP A 71 21.31 -7.52 5.62
CA TRP A 71 20.23 -7.74 4.67
C TRP A 71 19.09 -6.73 4.83
N ALA A 72 18.74 -6.37 6.08
CA ALA A 72 17.70 -5.39 6.33
C ALA A 72 18.08 -4.00 5.80
N LYS A 73 19.35 -3.61 5.91
CA LYS A 73 19.88 -2.36 5.35
C LYS A 73 19.78 -2.35 3.82
N GLU A 74 20.13 -3.45 3.17
CA GLU A 74 19.98 -3.59 1.71
C GLU A 74 18.51 -3.51 1.27
N ALA A 75 17.61 -4.22 1.96
CA ALA A 75 16.19 -4.24 1.66
C ALA A 75 15.56 -2.86 1.82
N MET A 76 15.90 -2.13 2.90
CA MET A 76 15.42 -0.76 3.10
C MET A 76 16.02 0.22 2.11
N GLY A 77 17.31 0.10 1.79
CA GLY A 77 17.96 0.92 0.77
C GLY A 77 17.31 0.75 -0.61
N SER A 78 16.92 -0.48 -0.96
CA SER A 78 16.18 -0.75 -2.21
C SER A 78 14.79 -0.09 -2.21
N PHE A 79 14.13 -0.03 -1.05
CA PHE A 79 12.82 0.61 -0.92
C PHE A 79 12.91 2.15 -0.98
N THR A 80 13.89 2.76 -0.32
CA THR A 80 14.06 4.23 -0.30
C THR A 80 14.78 4.76 -1.54
N GLY A 81 15.52 3.92 -2.25
CA GLY A 81 16.21 4.27 -3.50
C GLY A 81 15.34 4.19 -4.76
N GLN A 82 14.01 4.11 -4.63
CA GLN A 82 13.10 4.14 -5.77
C GLN A 82 12.97 5.56 -6.35
N ASP A 83 12.72 5.68 -7.64
CA ASP A 83 12.58 6.99 -8.32
C ASP A 83 11.17 7.57 -8.28
N LEU A 84 10.17 6.75 -7.94
CA LEU A 84 8.77 7.12 -7.92
C LEU A 84 8.22 6.89 -6.52
N PHE A 85 7.48 7.87 -6.03
CA PHE A 85 6.76 7.81 -4.75
C PHE A 85 5.37 8.36 -4.93
N THR A 86 4.47 7.93 -4.06
CA THR A 86 3.10 8.43 -3.97
C THR A 86 3.08 9.69 -3.11
N GLU A 87 2.38 10.73 -3.57
CA GLU A 87 2.05 11.89 -2.74
C GLU A 87 0.65 11.75 -2.12
N GLU A 88 0.35 12.48 -1.06
CA GLU A 88 -0.97 12.47 -0.41
C GLU A 88 -2.08 12.91 -1.38
N SER A 89 -1.77 13.87 -2.25
CA SER A 89 -2.65 14.34 -3.32
C SER A 89 -3.02 13.24 -4.31
N ASP A 90 -2.10 12.34 -4.64
CA ASP A 90 -2.38 11.21 -5.54
C ASP A 90 -3.45 10.29 -4.93
N VAL A 91 -3.36 10.05 -3.62
CA VAL A 91 -4.34 9.24 -2.89
C VAL A 91 -5.69 9.93 -2.83
N ALA A 92 -5.71 11.23 -2.50
CA ALA A 92 -6.95 12.01 -2.45
C ALA A 92 -7.67 12.04 -3.82
N GLU A 93 -6.92 12.29 -4.89
CA GLU A 93 -7.43 12.27 -6.26
C GLU A 93 -7.94 10.87 -6.65
N THR A 94 -7.23 9.82 -6.27
CA THR A 94 -7.65 8.44 -6.58
C THR A 94 -8.93 8.05 -5.83
N VAL A 95 -9.09 8.48 -4.58
CA VAL A 95 -10.36 8.33 -3.83
C VAL A 95 -11.48 9.05 -4.56
N TRP A 96 -11.27 10.30 -4.99
CA TRP A 96 -12.25 11.05 -5.76
C TRP A 96 -12.67 10.29 -7.02
N ARG A 97 -11.71 9.75 -7.78
CA ARG A 97 -11.98 8.96 -8.99
C ARG A 97 -12.73 7.66 -8.69
N ALA A 98 -12.34 6.94 -7.64
CA ALA A 98 -12.98 5.68 -7.26
C ALA A 98 -14.47 5.88 -6.91
N VAL A 99 -14.81 6.98 -6.24
CA VAL A 99 -16.19 7.36 -5.90
C VAL A 99 -17.03 7.66 -7.15
N HIS A 100 -16.44 8.32 -8.16
CA HIS A 100 -17.16 8.70 -9.39
C HIS A 100 -17.12 7.64 -10.49
N ASP A 101 -16.34 6.58 -10.30
CA ASP A 101 -16.28 5.49 -11.26
C ASP A 101 -17.58 4.67 -11.28
N THR A 102 -18.15 4.51 -12.47
CA THR A 102 -19.34 3.67 -12.71
C THR A 102 -19.04 2.41 -13.49
N THR A 103 -17.76 2.12 -13.79
CA THR A 103 -17.36 0.96 -14.61
C THR A 103 -17.44 -0.37 -13.85
N GLY A 104 -17.55 -0.31 -12.52
CA GLY A 104 -17.46 -1.50 -11.66
C GLY A 104 -16.02 -1.91 -11.35
N GLN A 105 -15.05 -1.04 -11.64
CA GLN A 105 -13.67 -1.26 -11.24
C GLN A 105 -13.58 -1.37 -9.70
N LEU A 106 -12.91 -2.43 -9.24
CA LEU A 106 -12.80 -2.74 -7.81
C LEU A 106 -11.55 -2.10 -7.16
N ARG A 107 -10.44 -2.02 -7.91
CA ARG A 107 -9.12 -1.64 -7.38
C ARG A 107 -8.56 -0.42 -8.08
N PHE A 108 -8.06 0.53 -7.30
CA PHE A 108 -7.54 1.80 -7.76
C PHE A 108 -6.14 2.04 -7.17
N PRO A 109 -5.08 1.69 -7.91
CA PRO A 109 -3.71 2.05 -7.55
C PRO A 109 -3.56 3.57 -7.47
N ALA A 110 -3.03 4.07 -6.36
CA ALA A 110 -2.86 5.49 -6.09
C ALA A 110 -1.38 5.86 -6.00
N GLY A 111 -0.96 6.79 -6.86
CA GLY A 111 0.43 7.25 -7.00
C GLY A 111 1.19 6.56 -8.14
N PRO A 112 2.22 7.20 -8.68
CA PRO A 112 2.94 6.73 -9.87
C PRO A 112 3.64 5.39 -9.66
N ASP A 113 4.18 5.14 -8.46
CA ASP A 113 4.81 3.86 -8.12
C ASP A 113 3.79 2.73 -7.99
N ALA A 114 2.63 2.99 -7.38
CA ALA A 114 1.55 2.01 -7.28
C ALA A 114 0.99 1.65 -8.66
N VAL A 115 0.74 2.63 -9.51
CA VAL A 115 0.26 2.41 -10.88
C VAL A 115 1.26 1.59 -11.67
N ARG A 116 2.56 1.91 -11.59
CA ARG A 116 3.63 1.13 -12.23
C ARG A 116 3.65 -0.32 -11.76
N LEU A 117 3.53 -0.54 -10.45
CA LEU A 117 3.52 -1.89 -9.88
C LEU A 117 2.26 -2.68 -10.30
N ALA A 118 1.10 -2.04 -10.36
CA ALA A 118 -0.14 -2.68 -10.79
C ALA A 118 -0.09 -3.09 -12.27
N GLN A 119 0.56 -2.30 -13.12
CA GLN A 119 0.72 -2.60 -14.55
C GLN A 119 1.76 -3.68 -14.83
N ALA A 120 2.71 -3.89 -13.91
CA ALA A 120 3.75 -4.92 -14.02
C ALA A 120 3.29 -6.31 -13.57
N LYS A 121 2.05 -6.44 -13.08
CA LYS A 121 1.44 -7.68 -12.58
C LYS A 121 0.62 -8.37 -13.67
#